data_AF-A0A935SRS9-F1
#
_entry.id   AF-A0A935SRS9-F1
#
_cell.length_a   1.000
_cell.length_b   1.000
_cell.length_c   1.000
_cell.angle_alpha   90.00
_cell.angle_beta   90.00
_cell.angle_gamma   90.00
#
_symmetry.space_group_name_H-M   'P 1'
#
loop_
_entity.id
_entity.type
_entity.pdbx_description
1 polymer ?
#
loop_
_entity_poly.entity_id
_entity_poly.type
_entity_poly.pdbx_seq_one_letter_code
_entity_poly.pdbx_strand_id
1 'polypeptide(L)'
;MRDIPFRKVFAAALLLVTWYISTGSAQETRTKMPELSVAGLTLGDRDSGKKFLGIYQPRTDEGGLPKYYFYNGRGTTVMKVTAASVEDPYFVTEIEVFGVGESYQERHFFLKDIGHFVTESGIFIGFRQTGKGLALALIVGVPNVGRSNMIGPKDVIKRKGEPDGQSVNDKETIFNYGGQSVKIGDVDYKYSAYYRFYKRELKRFIFRIEPQTKPEIAK
;
A
#
# COMPACT_ATOMS: atom_id res chain seq x y z
N MET A 1 -48.43 -63.51 -26.45
CA MET A 1 -47.94 -64.81 -26.97
C MET A 1 -46.85 -64.52 -27.99
N ARG A 2 -45.63 -65.06 -27.97
CA ARG A 2 -44.86 -65.80 -26.96
C ARG A 2 -43.36 -65.57 -27.22
N ASP A 3 -42.39 -65.67 -26.31
CA ASP A 3 -42.29 -65.51 -24.84
C ASP A 3 -40.78 -65.29 -24.51
N ILE A 4 -40.40 -64.84 -23.31
CA ILE A 4 -39.00 -64.58 -22.91
C ILE A 4 -38.30 -65.87 -22.40
N PRO A 5 -37.05 -66.17 -22.82
CA PRO A 5 -36.13 -66.97 -22.01
C PRO A 5 -35.01 -66.12 -21.37
N PHE A 6 -34.57 -66.53 -20.18
CA PHE A 6 -33.87 -65.71 -19.19
C PHE A 6 -32.44 -66.22 -18.93
N ARG A 7 -31.47 -65.31 -18.71
CA ARG A 7 -30.08 -65.54 -18.21
C ARG A 7 -29.11 -66.20 -19.24
N LYS A 8 -27.79 -65.93 -19.22
CA LYS A 8 -26.89 -65.57 -18.09
C LYS A 8 -25.80 -64.54 -18.45
N VAL A 9 -25.57 -63.61 -17.51
CA VAL A 9 -24.27 -63.11 -16.98
C VAL A 9 -23.08 -62.91 -17.95
N PHE A 10 -22.62 -61.66 -18.09
CA PHE A 10 -21.22 -61.17 -18.00
C PHE A 10 -21.27 -59.62 -18.20
N ALA A 11 -21.34 -58.82 -17.14
CA ALA A 11 -20.20 -58.22 -16.43
C ALA A 11 -19.38 -57.21 -17.26
N ALA A 12 -19.77 -55.92 -17.19
CA ALA A 12 -18.93 -54.77 -17.51
C ALA A 12 -19.45 -53.52 -16.77
N ALA A 13 -19.17 -53.43 -15.46
CA ALA A 13 -19.45 -52.22 -14.69
C ALA A 13 -18.37 -51.17 -15.00
N LEU A 14 -18.62 -50.29 -15.97
CA LEU A 14 -17.73 -49.15 -16.25
C LEU A 14 -17.95 -48.06 -15.19
N LEU A 15 -17.32 -48.24 -14.03
CA LEU A 15 -17.17 -47.20 -13.02
C LEU A 15 -16.29 -46.08 -13.59
N LEU A 16 -16.94 -45.08 -14.20
CA LEU A 16 -16.32 -43.79 -14.48
C LEU A 16 -16.01 -43.11 -13.15
N VAL A 17 -14.82 -43.38 -12.63
CA VAL A 17 -14.22 -42.62 -11.53
C VAL A 17 -14.00 -41.21 -12.03
N THR A 18 -14.98 -40.33 -11.81
CA THR A 18 -14.79 -38.90 -11.99
C THR A 18 -13.73 -38.46 -11.01
N TRP A 19 -12.50 -38.29 -11.51
CA TRP A 19 -11.44 -37.59 -10.81
C TRP A 19 -11.94 -36.18 -10.55
N TYR A 20 -12.44 -35.97 -9.34
CA TYR A 20 -12.61 -34.64 -8.78
C TYR A 20 -11.19 -34.12 -8.54
N ILE A 21 -10.58 -33.59 -9.61
CA ILE A 21 -9.40 -32.73 -9.47
C ILE A 21 -9.93 -31.51 -8.73
N SER A 22 -9.83 -31.60 -7.40
CA SER A 22 -9.84 -30.44 -6.54
C SER A 22 -8.69 -29.59 -7.04
N THR A 23 -9.00 -28.63 -7.92
CA THR A 23 -8.19 -27.44 -8.08
C THR A 23 -8.34 -26.66 -6.78
N GLY A 24 -7.71 -27.20 -5.73
CA GLY A 24 -7.30 -26.42 -4.59
C GLY A 24 -6.46 -25.32 -5.19
N SER A 25 -7.07 -24.15 -5.32
CA SER A 25 -6.38 -22.93 -5.68
C SER A 25 -5.43 -22.67 -4.53
N ALA A 26 -4.23 -23.25 -4.64
CA ALA A 26 -3.01 -22.72 -4.08
C ALA A 26 -2.81 -21.36 -4.74
N GLN A 27 -3.65 -20.42 -4.34
CA GLN A 27 -3.42 -19.00 -4.46
C GLN A 27 -2.18 -18.80 -3.60
N GLU A 28 -1.01 -18.91 -4.24
CA GLU A 28 0.28 -18.64 -3.63
C GLU A 28 0.09 -17.40 -2.78
N THR A 29 0.20 -17.57 -1.47
CA THR A 29 0.40 -16.48 -0.54
C THR A 29 1.78 -15.95 -0.87
N ARG A 30 1.84 -15.16 -1.96
CA ARG A 30 2.90 -14.18 -2.18
C ARG A 30 2.99 -13.45 -0.85
N THR A 31 4.05 -13.71 -0.11
CA THR A 31 4.38 -12.98 1.11
C THR A 31 4.69 -11.58 0.64
N LYS A 32 3.64 -10.77 0.46
CA LYS A 32 3.72 -9.50 -0.24
C LYS A 32 4.54 -8.60 0.66
N MET A 33 5.76 -8.34 0.19
CA MET A 33 6.74 -7.61 0.96
C MET A 33 6.14 -6.29 1.44
N PRO A 34 6.40 -5.91 2.70
CA PRO A 34 5.98 -4.63 3.23
C PRO A 34 6.59 -3.53 2.37
N GLU A 35 5.81 -2.47 2.14
CA GLU A 35 6.16 -1.40 1.23
C GLU A 35 6.71 -0.26 2.07
N LEU A 36 8.00 -0.01 1.94
CA LEU A 36 8.73 0.86 2.85
C LEU A 36 9.02 2.21 2.21
N SER A 37 8.93 2.32 0.88
CA SER A 37 9.32 3.51 0.12
C SER A 37 8.16 4.27 -0.51
N VAL A 38 8.29 5.60 -0.49
CA VAL A 38 7.46 6.55 -1.24
C VAL A 38 8.37 7.60 -1.87
N ALA A 39 8.24 7.83 -3.18
CA ALA A 39 9.05 8.79 -3.93
C ALA A 39 10.58 8.60 -3.76
N GLY A 40 11.03 7.38 -3.45
CA GLY A 40 12.45 7.04 -3.24
C GLY A 40 12.98 7.32 -1.82
N LEU A 41 12.13 7.73 -0.88
CA LEU A 41 12.43 7.79 0.55
C LEU A 41 11.90 6.52 1.23
N THR A 42 12.75 5.79 1.94
CA THR A 42 12.44 4.46 2.49
C THR A 42 12.49 4.44 4.03
N LEU A 43 11.49 3.82 4.66
CA LEU A 43 11.43 3.67 6.12
C LEU A 43 12.67 2.96 6.68
N GLY A 44 13.26 3.56 7.72
CA GLY A 44 14.44 3.06 8.43
C GLY A 44 15.77 3.07 7.65
N ASP A 45 15.77 3.48 6.39
CA ASP A 45 16.98 3.64 5.60
C ASP A 45 17.52 5.08 5.72
N ARG A 46 18.66 5.23 6.40
CA ARG A 46 19.31 6.53 6.62
C ARG A 46 19.90 7.11 5.34
N ASP A 47 20.23 6.31 4.32
CA ASP A 47 20.86 6.83 3.10
C ASP A 47 19.81 7.47 2.17
N SER A 48 18.64 6.84 1.96
CA SER A 48 17.52 7.52 1.31
C SER A 48 16.98 8.69 2.15
N GLY A 49 16.93 8.54 3.47
CA GLY A 49 16.62 9.63 4.41
C GLY A 49 17.52 10.85 4.20
N LYS A 50 18.84 10.67 4.25
CA LYS A 50 19.83 11.73 4.04
C LYS A 50 19.75 12.34 2.63
N LYS A 51 19.57 11.50 1.61
CA LYS A 51 19.45 11.94 0.21
C LYS A 51 18.20 12.79 -0.04
N PHE A 52 17.07 12.44 0.58
CA PHE A 52 15.80 13.13 0.37
C PHE A 52 15.64 14.34 1.30
N LEU A 53 16.05 14.24 2.57
CA LEU A 53 15.78 15.22 3.62
C LEU A 53 16.93 16.21 3.84
N GLY A 54 18.16 15.89 3.43
CA GLY A 54 19.39 16.58 3.85
C GLY A 54 19.51 18.08 3.50
N ILE A 55 18.65 18.60 2.63
CA ILE A 55 18.60 20.05 2.27
C ILE A 55 17.42 20.79 2.93
N TYR A 56 16.61 20.09 3.72
CA TYR A 56 15.39 20.60 4.33
C TYR A 56 15.52 20.67 5.85
N GLN A 57 14.92 21.68 6.46
CA GLN A 57 14.84 21.75 7.92
C GLN A 57 13.51 21.15 8.39
N PRO A 58 13.52 20.24 9.37
CA PRO A 58 12.28 19.72 9.95
C PRO A 58 11.56 20.80 10.76
N ARG A 59 10.27 20.58 10.98
CA ARG A 59 9.49 21.18 12.06
C ARG A 59 9.48 20.21 13.24
N THR A 60 9.60 20.74 14.45
CA THR A 60 9.25 20.00 15.67
C THR A 60 7.85 20.45 16.07
N ASP A 61 6.90 19.52 16.16
CA ASP A 61 5.56 19.79 16.70
C ASP A 61 5.45 19.32 18.16
N GLU A 62 4.24 19.36 18.73
CA GLU A 62 3.97 18.98 20.14
C GLU A 62 4.43 17.55 20.50
N GLY A 63 4.63 16.67 19.51
CA GLY A 63 5.16 15.32 19.71
C GLY A 63 6.69 15.22 19.80
N GLY A 64 7.43 16.34 19.70
CA GLY A 64 8.89 16.39 19.85
C GLY A 64 9.71 15.77 18.69
N LEU A 65 9.08 15.01 17.80
CA LEU A 65 9.75 14.35 16.66
C LEU A 65 9.91 15.28 15.45
N PRO A 66 11.05 15.23 14.73
CA PRO A 66 11.23 15.99 13.50
C PRO A 66 10.27 15.54 12.40
N LYS A 67 9.55 16.50 11.83
CA LYS A 67 8.56 16.31 10.76
C LYS A 67 8.81 17.20 9.57
N TYR A 68 8.73 16.63 8.37
CA TYR A 68 8.90 17.34 7.11
C TYR A 68 7.60 17.25 6.30
N TYR A 69 7.23 18.33 5.62
CA TYR A 69 6.00 18.43 4.85
C TYR A 69 6.34 18.82 3.41
N PHE A 70 6.04 17.95 2.47
CA PHE A 70 6.35 18.11 1.06
C PHE A 70 5.08 18.15 0.22
N TYR A 71 4.89 19.19 -0.57
CA TYR A 71 3.89 19.18 -1.63
C TYR A 71 4.45 18.58 -2.90
N ASN A 72 3.60 17.87 -3.63
CA ASN A 72 3.87 17.55 -5.03
C ASN A 72 3.84 18.81 -5.89
N GLY A 73 4.49 18.80 -7.06
CA GLY A 73 4.57 19.93 -7.99
C GLY A 73 3.23 20.42 -8.57
N ARG A 74 2.09 19.83 -8.17
CA ARG A 74 0.73 20.26 -8.55
C ARG A 74 -0.04 20.93 -7.41
N GLY A 75 0.47 20.95 -6.18
CA GLY A 75 -0.27 21.54 -5.05
C GLY A 75 -1.49 20.72 -4.59
N THR A 76 -1.55 19.42 -4.89
CA THR A 76 -2.75 18.57 -4.68
C THR A 76 -2.60 17.52 -3.58
N THR A 77 -1.35 17.15 -3.25
CA THR A 77 -1.04 16.13 -2.24
C THR A 77 0.15 16.56 -1.40
N VAL A 78 0.11 16.19 -0.14
CA VAL A 78 1.20 16.38 0.82
C VAL A 78 1.74 15.02 1.24
N MET A 79 3.07 14.89 1.24
CA MET A 79 3.79 13.84 1.94
C MET A 79 4.36 14.43 3.24
N LYS A 80 3.89 13.93 4.37
CA LYS A 80 4.45 14.14 5.70
C LYS A 80 5.43 13.00 6.01
N VAL A 81 6.60 13.35 6.51
CA VAL A 81 7.67 12.41 6.89
C VAL A 81 7.99 12.66 8.36
N THR A 82 8.01 11.61 9.19
CA THR A 82 8.39 11.69 10.60
C THR A 82 9.67 10.89 10.85
N ALA A 83 10.69 11.52 11.46
CA ALA A 83 11.93 10.87 11.85
C ALA A 83 11.86 10.27 13.26
N ALA A 84 12.80 9.38 13.59
CA ALA A 84 12.87 8.72 14.90
C ALA A 84 13.19 9.66 16.07
N SER A 85 14.11 10.62 15.87
CA SER A 85 14.45 11.63 16.89
C SER A 85 15.17 12.83 16.27
N VAL A 86 15.48 13.85 17.08
CA VAL A 86 16.26 15.03 16.66
C VAL A 86 17.71 14.68 16.36
N GLU A 87 18.25 13.70 17.07
CA GLU A 87 19.62 13.18 16.93
C GLU A 87 19.78 12.27 15.70
N ASP A 88 18.71 11.58 15.29
CA ASP A 88 18.65 10.77 14.07
C ASP A 88 17.51 11.22 13.13
N PRO A 89 17.65 12.42 12.51
CA PRO A 89 16.60 13.03 11.70
C PRO A 89 16.46 12.38 10.31
N TYR A 90 17.30 11.38 9.99
CA TYR A 90 17.32 10.66 8.72
C TYR A 90 16.78 9.23 8.82
N PHE A 91 16.69 8.64 10.02
CA PHE A 91 15.96 7.39 10.22
C PHE A 91 14.45 7.69 10.27
N VAL A 92 13.78 7.51 9.13
CA VAL A 92 12.33 7.77 9.00
C VAL A 92 11.52 6.61 9.56
N THR A 93 10.59 6.90 10.48
CA THR A 93 9.70 5.91 11.11
C THR A 93 8.30 5.92 10.53
N GLU A 94 7.85 7.04 9.95
CA GLU A 94 6.54 7.18 9.33
C GLU A 94 6.61 8.00 8.03
N ILE A 95 5.94 7.51 6.98
CA ILE A 95 5.61 8.28 5.78
C ILE A 95 4.10 8.29 5.63
N GLU A 96 3.52 9.48 5.66
CA GLU A 96 2.09 9.74 5.48
C GLU A 96 1.89 10.55 4.20
N VAL A 97 0.97 10.13 3.32
CA VAL A 97 0.59 10.88 2.11
C VAL A 97 -0.91 11.11 2.12
N PHE A 98 -1.35 12.34 1.89
CA PHE A 98 -2.77 12.70 1.84
C PHE A 98 -3.09 13.76 0.78
N GLY A 99 -4.32 13.71 0.26
CA GLY A 99 -4.85 14.74 -0.63
C GLY A 99 -5.27 15.97 0.15
N VAL A 100 -5.01 17.15 -0.41
CA VAL A 100 -5.33 18.45 0.19
C VAL A 100 -6.10 19.33 -0.79
N GLY A 101 -6.88 20.28 -0.27
CA GLY A 101 -7.56 21.31 -1.05
C GLY A 101 -6.89 22.67 -0.89
N GLU A 102 -7.44 23.68 -1.57
CA GLU A 102 -6.95 25.07 -1.57
C GLU A 102 -6.87 25.71 -0.17
N SER A 103 -7.65 25.21 0.79
CA SER A 103 -7.67 25.68 2.18
C SER A 103 -6.54 25.14 3.07
N TYR A 104 -5.64 24.29 2.55
CA TYR A 104 -4.51 23.79 3.32
C TYR A 104 -3.38 24.81 3.38
N GLN A 105 -3.08 25.32 4.58
CA GLN A 105 -2.16 26.45 4.80
C GLN A 105 -0.87 26.09 5.54
N GLU A 106 -0.63 24.81 5.85
CA GLU A 106 0.61 24.42 6.54
C GLU A 106 1.86 24.72 5.70
N ARG A 107 2.91 25.19 6.36
CA ARG A 107 4.19 25.47 5.70
C ARG A 107 4.83 24.18 5.21
N HIS A 108 5.30 24.21 3.97
CA HIS A 108 5.73 23.04 3.23
C HIS A 108 6.89 23.36 2.28
N PHE A 109 7.61 22.33 1.87
CA PHE A 109 8.56 22.37 0.77
C PHE A 109 7.85 21.95 -0.53
N PHE A 110 8.08 22.67 -1.62
CA PHE A 110 7.39 22.43 -2.89
C PHE A 110 8.29 21.65 -3.86
N LEU A 111 8.03 20.36 -4.03
CA LEU A 111 8.83 19.45 -4.87
C LEU A 111 8.33 19.52 -6.32
N LYS A 112 8.77 20.57 -7.03
CA LYS A 112 8.37 20.88 -8.42
C LYS A 112 8.45 19.67 -9.36
N ASP A 113 9.51 18.88 -9.25
CA ASP A 113 9.80 17.77 -10.15
C ASP A 113 9.03 16.47 -9.80
N ILE A 114 8.41 16.40 -8.61
CA ILE A 114 7.62 15.24 -8.17
C ILE A 114 6.14 15.53 -8.44
N GLY A 115 5.64 15.04 -9.56
CA GLY A 115 4.23 15.19 -9.95
C GLY A 115 3.25 14.46 -9.02
N HIS A 116 3.65 13.32 -8.44
CA HIS A 116 2.86 12.51 -7.50
C HIS A 116 3.79 11.76 -6.53
N PHE A 117 3.35 11.56 -5.28
CA PHE A 117 4.02 10.69 -4.31
C PHE A 117 3.61 9.24 -4.57
N VAL A 118 4.49 8.49 -5.24
CA VAL A 118 4.24 7.11 -5.69
C VAL A 118 5.00 6.12 -4.81
N THR A 119 4.32 5.05 -4.40
CA THR A 119 4.86 3.93 -3.63
C THR A 119 5.56 2.90 -4.53
N GLU A 120 6.32 1.96 -3.97
CA GLU A 120 6.99 0.87 -4.72
C GLU A 120 6.02 0.07 -5.61
N SER A 121 4.79 -0.18 -5.13
CA SER A 121 3.74 -0.90 -5.87
C SER A 121 3.03 -0.05 -6.93
N GLY A 122 3.47 1.19 -7.17
CA GLY A 122 2.81 2.13 -8.07
C GLY A 122 1.44 2.59 -7.57
N ILE A 123 1.28 2.78 -6.25
CA ILE A 123 0.09 3.37 -5.62
C ILE A 123 0.37 4.85 -5.36
N PHE A 124 -0.62 5.71 -5.60
CA PHE A 124 -0.56 7.12 -5.25
C PHE A 124 -1.97 7.70 -5.16
N ILE A 125 -2.09 8.90 -4.58
CA ILE A 125 -3.35 9.66 -4.55
C ILE A 125 -3.51 10.37 -5.90
N GLY A 126 -4.42 9.85 -6.72
CA GLY A 126 -4.68 10.39 -8.06
C GLY A 126 -5.29 9.36 -8.99
N PHE A 127 -4.95 9.49 -10.27
CA PHE A 127 -5.53 8.71 -11.36
C PHE A 127 -4.76 7.42 -11.65
N ARG A 128 -5.47 6.33 -11.90
CA ARG A 128 -4.97 5.07 -12.46
C ARG A 128 -4.18 5.34 -13.74
N GLN A 129 -2.88 5.14 -13.69
CA GLN A 129 -2.03 5.11 -14.89
C GLN A 129 -2.27 3.78 -15.62
N THR A 130 -3.07 3.82 -16.68
CA THR A 130 -3.00 2.79 -17.74
C THR A 130 -1.76 3.05 -18.60
N GLY A 131 -1.20 2.02 -19.24
CA GLY A 131 0.10 2.14 -19.95
C GLY A 131 0.17 3.25 -21.01
N LYS A 132 -0.95 3.60 -21.66
CA LYS A 132 -1.03 4.74 -22.60
C LYS A 132 -1.23 6.10 -21.91
N GLY A 133 -1.79 6.11 -20.70
CA GLY A 133 -1.99 7.31 -19.87
C GLY A 133 -0.76 7.72 -19.06
N LEU A 134 0.19 6.81 -18.81
CA LEU A 134 1.44 7.08 -18.09
C LEU A 134 2.28 8.16 -18.81
N ALA A 135 2.49 8.00 -20.12
CA ALA A 135 3.23 8.97 -20.94
C ALA A 135 2.52 10.34 -21.02
N LEU A 136 1.20 10.35 -21.23
CA LEU A 136 0.43 11.61 -21.27
C LEU A 136 0.42 12.33 -19.92
N ALA A 137 0.17 11.62 -18.81
CA ALA A 137 0.03 12.24 -17.48
C ALA A 137 1.34 12.80 -16.91
N LEU A 138 2.50 12.38 -17.44
CA LEU A 138 3.82 12.93 -17.14
C LEU A 138 4.15 14.18 -17.99
N ILE A 139 3.52 14.35 -19.17
CA ILE A 139 3.88 15.41 -20.14
C ILE A 139 2.83 16.54 -20.19
N VAL A 140 1.54 16.22 -20.08
CA VAL A 140 0.43 17.16 -20.19
C VAL A 140 -0.58 16.89 -19.08
N GLY A 141 -0.91 17.92 -18.29
CA GLY A 141 -1.89 17.82 -17.22
C GLY A 141 -3.27 17.47 -17.77
N VAL A 142 -3.64 16.19 -17.71
CA VAL A 142 -4.82 15.62 -18.38
C VAL A 142 -6.11 16.24 -17.84
N PRO A 143 -6.85 17.03 -18.64
CA PRO A 143 -8.22 17.44 -18.32
C PRO A 143 -9.16 16.24 -18.57
N ASN A 144 -10.31 16.20 -17.88
CA ASN A 144 -11.36 15.18 -18.06
C ASN A 144 -10.98 13.72 -17.72
N VAL A 145 -10.26 13.50 -16.63
CA VAL A 145 -10.16 12.16 -16.00
C VAL A 145 -11.34 11.95 -15.04
N GLY A 146 -12.33 11.15 -15.44
CA GLY A 146 -13.51 10.85 -14.62
C GLY A 146 -13.21 9.99 -13.37
N ARG A 147 -14.12 9.98 -12.38
CA ARG A 147 -13.95 9.22 -11.10
C ARG A 147 -13.62 7.74 -11.26
N SER A 148 -14.08 7.10 -12.34
CA SER A 148 -13.77 5.71 -12.70
C SER A 148 -12.28 5.47 -12.93
N ASN A 149 -11.50 6.52 -13.19
CA ASN A 149 -10.06 6.47 -13.40
C ASN A 149 -9.26 6.80 -12.13
N MET A 150 -9.84 6.86 -10.94
CA MET A 150 -9.07 7.07 -9.69
C MET A 150 -8.62 5.77 -9.04
N ILE A 151 -7.48 5.79 -8.34
CA ILE A 151 -7.04 4.67 -7.50
C ILE A 151 -8.08 4.45 -6.39
N GLY A 152 -8.66 3.25 -6.35
CA GLY A 152 -9.67 2.86 -5.37
C GLY A 152 -9.36 1.52 -4.68
N PRO A 153 -10.27 1.02 -3.82
CA PRO A 153 -10.03 -0.17 -3.00
C PRO A 153 -9.52 -1.38 -3.79
N LYS A 154 -10.14 -1.70 -4.94
CA LYS A 154 -9.75 -2.82 -5.81
C LYS A 154 -8.35 -2.66 -6.44
N ASP A 155 -7.87 -1.43 -6.63
CA ASP A 155 -6.54 -1.15 -7.19
C ASP A 155 -5.43 -1.42 -6.19
N VAL A 156 -5.71 -1.14 -4.91
CA VAL A 156 -4.81 -1.43 -3.78
C VAL A 156 -4.81 -2.92 -3.52
N ILE A 157 -5.97 -3.59 -3.42
CA ILE A 157 -6.04 -5.06 -3.28
C ILE A 157 -5.28 -5.78 -4.41
N LYS A 158 -5.49 -5.38 -5.68
CA LYS A 158 -4.78 -6.00 -6.82
C LYS A 158 -3.26 -5.96 -6.67
N ARG A 159 -2.72 -4.87 -6.12
CA ARG A 159 -1.28 -4.67 -5.88
C ARG A 159 -0.83 -5.35 -4.58
N LYS A 160 -1.40 -4.93 -3.45
CA LYS A 160 -1.01 -5.25 -2.07
C LYS A 160 -1.60 -6.52 -1.47
N GLY A 161 -2.61 -7.11 -2.13
CA GLY A 161 -3.35 -8.25 -1.59
C GLY A 161 -4.50 -7.79 -0.70
N GLU A 162 -5.25 -8.75 -0.18
CA GLU A 162 -6.29 -8.47 0.81
C GLU A 162 -5.64 -7.86 2.08
N PRO A 163 -6.31 -6.88 2.72
CA PRO A 163 -5.83 -6.29 3.97
C PRO A 163 -6.07 -7.22 5.15
N ASP A 164 -5.21 -7.12 6.17
CA ASP A 164 -5.36 -7.85 7.45
C ASP A 164 -6.62 -7.38 8.22
N GLY A 165 -7.05 -6.14 7.99
CA GLY A 165 -8.32 -5.63 8.51
C GLY A 165 -8.97 -4.58 7.60
N GLN A 166 -10.29 -4.64 7.46
CA GLN A 166 -11.08 -3.70 6.67
C GLN A 166 -12.21 -3.08 7.50
N SER A 167 -12.43 -1.78 7.35
CA SER A 167 -13.63 -1.09 7.83
C SER A 167 -14.34 -0.38 6.66
N VAL A 168 -15.67 -0.40 6.63
CA VAL A 168 -16.50 0.18 5.56
C VAL A 168 -17.71 0.87 6.15
N ASN A 169 -18.02 2.07 5.65
CA ASN A 169 -19.31 2.73 5.79
C ASN A 169 -19.73 3.34 4.44
N ASP A 170 -20.89 3.99 4.38
CA ASP A 170 -21.50 4.54 3.16
C ASP A 170 -20.58 5.40 2.28
N LYS A 171 -19.57 6.04 2.88
CA LYS A 171 -18.69 7.00 2.20
C LYS A 171 -17.21 6.67 2.34
N GLU A 172 -16.82 5.83 3.30
CA GLU A 172 -15.44 5.58 3.64
C GLU A 172 -15.10 4.09 3.61
N THR A 173 -13.89 3.78 3.18
CA THR A 173 -13.29 2.46 3.32
C THR A 173 -11.88 2.64 3.88
N ILE A 174 -11.54 1.83 4.87
CA ILE A 174 -10.21 1.80 5.48
C ILE A 174 -9.67 0.38 5.31
N PHE A 175 -8.44 0.28 4.82
CA PHE A 175 -7.63 -0.94 4.84
C PHE A 175 -6.48 -0.76 5.82
N ASN A 176 -6.28 -1.77 6.66
CA ASN A 176 -5.12 -1.91 7.53
C ASN A 176 -4.34 -3.14 7.07
N TYR A 177 -3.05 -2.95 6.82
CA TYR A 177 -2.06 -4.00 6.63
C TYR A 177 -1.09 -3.93 7.82
N GLY A 178 -0.65 -5.05 8.38
CA GLY A 178 0.25 -5.01 9.52
C GLY A 178 0.57 -6.36 10.14
N GLY A 179 1.28 -6.34 11.27
CA GLY A 179 1.71 -7.57 11.96
C GLY A 179 2.90 -8.28 11.29
N GLN A 180 3.42 -7.74 10.19
CA GLN A 180 4.66 -8.19 9.57
C GLN A 180 5.86 -7.65 10.35
N SER A 181 6.87 -8.50 10.57
CA SER A 181 8.19 -8.07 11.04
C SER A 181 9.05 -7.64 9.85
N VAL A 182 9.77 -6.53 9.97
CA VAL A 182 10.78 -6.08 9.03
C VAL A 182 12.11 -5.91 9.73
N LYS A 183 13.16 -6.58 9.23
CA LYS A 183 14.51 -6.43 9.74
C LYS A 183 15.18 -5.23 9.06
N ILE A 184 15.62 -4.26 9.86
CA ILE A 184 16.28 -3.03 9.40
C ILE A 184 17.60 -2.92 10.15
N GLY A 185 18.72 -3.09 9.43
CA GLY A 185 20.00 -3.40 10.08
C GLY A 185 19.88 -4.69 10.89
N ASP A 186 20.21 -4.65 12.18
CA ASP A 186 20.09 -5.80 13.10
C ASP A 186 18.89 -5.75 14.05
N VAL A 187 17.93 -4.86 13.79
CA VAL A 187 16.74 -4.66 14.63
C VAL A 187 15.47 -5.07 13.88
N ASP A 188 14.60 -5.81 14.55
CA ASP A 188 13.26 -6.17 14.08
C ASP A 188 12.26 -5.07 14.44
N TYR A 189 11.54 -4.57 13.43
CA TYR A 189 10.48 -3.59 13.55
C TYR A 189 9.14 -4.22 13.18
N LYS A 190 8.08 -3.81 13.86
CA LYS A 190 6.71 -4.08 13.44
C LYS A 190 6.34 -3.08 12.36
N TYR A 191 6.00 -3.58 11.17
CA TYR A 191 5.49 -2.76 10.08
C TYR A 191 3.97 -2.66 10.13
N SER A 192 3.45 -1.50 9.74
CA SER A 192 2.03 -1.30 9.44
C SER A 192 1.82 -0.35 8.26
N ALA A 193 0.72 -0.54 7.53
CA ALA A 193 0.25 0.37 6.51
C ALA A 193 -1.27 0.57 6.59
N TYR A 194 -1.68 1.81 6.38
CA TYR A 194 -3.07 2.25 6.41
C TYR A 194 -3.42 2.88 5.06
N TYR A 195 -4.60 2.57 4.51
CA TYR A 195 -5.16 3.24 3.32
C TYR A 195 -6.60 3.67 3.59
N ARG A 196 -6.89 4.94 3.35
CA ARG A 196 -8.23 5.54 3.48
C ARG A 196 -8.77 5.97 2.14
N PHE A 197 -9.94 5.47 1.80
CA PHE A 197 -10.69 5.83 0.61
C PHE A 197 -11.95 6.59 1.01
N TYR A 198 -12.26 7.68 0.29
CA TYR A 198 -13.54 8.39 0.41
C TYR A 198 -14.25 8.35 -0.94
N LYS A 199 -15.53 7.96 -0.96
CA LYS A 199 -16.33 7.71 -2.17
C LYS A 199 -15.59 6.86 -3.22
N ARG A 200 -14.87 5.84 -2.73
CA ARG A 200 -14.03 4.88 -3.50
C ARG A 200 -12.74 5.45 -4.11
N GLU A 201 -12.37 6.69 -3.78
CA GLU A 201 -11.13 7.35 -4.21
C GLU A 201 -10.12 7.34 -3.06
N LEU A 202 -8.86 6.94 -3.30
CA LEU A 202 -7.80 6.98 -2.29
C LEU A 202 -7.51 8.44 -1.87
N LYS A 203 -7.57 8.73 -0.56
CA LYS A 203 -7.40 10.09 0.01
C LYS A 203 -6.25 10.21 1.01
N ARG A 204 -5.83 9.11 1.62
CA ARG A 204 -4.66 9.06 2.52
C ARG A 204 -4.08 7.65 2.52
N PHE A 205 -2.76 7.55 2.63
CA PHE A 205 -2.09 6.34 3.09
C PHE A 205 -0.97 6.69 4.08
N ILE A 206 -0.65 5.77 4.98
CA ILE A 206 0.41 5.92 5.98
C ILE A 206 1.17 4.60 6.04
N PHE A 207 2.49 4.64 5.98
CA PHE A 207 3.39 3.53 6.29
C PHE A 207 4.16 3.86 7.56
N ARG A 208 4.29 2.90 8.47
CA ARG A 208 5.02 3.07 9.73
C ARG A 208 5.79 1.83 10.13
N ILE A 209 6.97 2.04 10.69
CA ILE A 209 7.75 1.05 11.45
C ILE A 209 7.82 1.46 12.92
N GLU A 210 7.62 0.50 13.82
CA GLU A 210 7.74 0.68 15.27
C GLU A 210 8.70 -0.39 15.81
N PRO A 211 9.68 -0.06 16.69
CA PRO A 211 10.60 -1.06 17.23
C PRO A 211 9.82 -2.17 17.93
N GLN A 212 10.16 -3.44 17.68
CA GLN A 212 9.67 -4.49 18.57
C GLN A 212 10.48 -4.41 19.86
N THR A 213 9.86 -3.97 20.96
CA THR A 213 10.36 -4.25 22.29
C THR A 213 10.49 -5.76 22.42
N LYS A 214 11.73 -6.27 22.46
CA LYS A 214 11.96 -7.65 22.88
C LYS A 214 11.24 -7.83 24.22
N PRO A 215 10.48 -8.93 24.42
CA PRO A 215 10.08 -9.27 25.77
C PRO A 215 11.36 -9.39 26.59
N GLU A 216 11.45 -8.66 27.69
CA GLU A 216 12.54 -8.85 28.64
C GLU A 216 12.50 -10.33 29.07
N ILE A 217 13.58 -11.05 28.78
CA ILE A 217 13.76 -12.38 29.34
C ILE A 217 14.01 -12.15 30.82
N ALA A 218 12.96 -12.30 31.63
CA ALA A 218 13.05 -12.32 33.08
C ALA A 218 14.13 -13.33 33.47
N LYS A 219 15.14 -12.83 34.20
CA LYS A 219 16.21 -13.64 34.80
C LYS A 219 15.81 -14.08 36.19
#